data_AF-A0AA40FYW5-F1
#
_entry.id   AF-A0AA40FYW5-F1
#
_cell.length_a   1.000
_cell.length_b   1.000
_cell.length_c   1.000
_cell.angle_alpha   90.00
_cell.angle_beta   90.00
_cell.angle_gamma   90.00
#
_symmetry.space_group_name_H-M   'P 1'
#
loop_
_entity.id
_entity.type
_entity.pdbx_description
1 polymer ?
#
loop_
_entity_poly.entity_id
_entity_poly.type
_entity_poly.pdbx_seq_one_letter_code
_entity_poly.pdbx_strand_id
1 'polypeptide(L)'
;MSPSNKSTDEAINDALLEKLRTCVSKPQEAETFRHIAAKIHARVTSSDRKVRERTLEKLWRKNSGAMEIFITTLENCKDHVINCSIASILHECISPRVAKGKTKGNKNKSATRSSSRMAVMQLINLGITQVLVKLLVNLQHADTISSEVLTQEVLWLLGQIAQRDQKFVSKMKMLNTIKVFHALLKQHYNNSKTLLPLLLIIKCLARNSFSLQVLAKDGIASTLEITFVCVGYMPHLKLRLLLECFKYFTTSKLCCTKFVKVGLVYLLMRIFERWERFDGPMRLKICNCALITLQHLCVIKAGRKVIKMNNGLQVLYRFCNYCPEDKAYDSLLSRICGIINQCLEKKELPVPEMSPARFVLPEANVRPNSAESGSDIDSQACSVASLGRLYSDLDSGDEEESQNSRTNVKTMNAADEVDESKFFAGVFTSQRSEEDLTEYNIFFKEFNQQNQICTAESSTEKLTDTTDTKVSGNKTKTFAKDPIKDEAAKSQTTNNDTAIKIFDNMCSSLTDQQAYCVIASRVKSVIGFVKVAYPDLIGGDGLGKDEPLNNKDRKICRSKLLTCVERGLHGSTLVQEVVYDLDAVASSNGDEQTSADNHLCNWDENRIGKRCSDTKQLHFESRFESGNLRKVIQA
;
A
#
# COMPACT_ATOMS: atom_id res chain seq x y z
N MET A 1 -46.91 30.30 12.43
CA MET A 1 -45.88 30.98 13.26
C MET A 1 -45.46 32.27 12.56
N SER A 2 -45.45 33.37 13.31
CA SER A 2 -45.49 34.76 12.83
C SER A 2 -44.22 35.21 12.09
N PRO A 3 -44.34 35.85 10.90
CA PRO A 3 -43.23 36.47 10.18
C PRO A 3 -42.44 37.53 10.98
N SER A 4 -43.04 38.09 12.04
CA SER A 4 -42.47 39.20 12.83
C SER A 4 -41.16 38.84 13.54
N ASN A 5 -41.04 37.62 14.08
CA ASN A 5 -39.83 37.21 14.83
C ASN A 5 -38.61 36.90 13.94
N LYS A 6 -38.77 36.86 12.61
CA LYS A 6 -37.64 36.71 11.68
C LYS A 6 -36.98 38.06 11.41
N SER A 7 -37.79 39.11 11.24
CA SER A 7 -37.33 40.48 11.01
C SER A 7 -36.58 41.06 12.21
N THR A 8 -37.04 40.79 13.44
CA THR A 8 -36.42 41.34 14.66
C THR A 8 -35.03 40.77 14.93
N ASP A 9 -34.84 39.45 14.81
CA ASP A 9 -33.54 38.81 15.00
C ASP A 9 -32.51 39.22 13.94
N GLU A 10 -32.95 39.40 12.68
CA GLU A 10 -32.10 39.89 11.60
C GLU A 10 -31.64 41.32 11.86
N ALA A 11 -32.55 42.20 12.29
CA ALA A 11 -32.23 43.59 12.64
C ALA A 11 -31.28 43.70 13.84
N ILE A 12 -31.44 42.85 14.87
CA ILE A 12 -30.50 42.80 16.01
C ILE A 12 -29.11 42.36 15.54
N ASN A 13 -29.02 41.34 14.67
CA ASN A 13 -27.74 40.87 14.15
C ASN A 13 -27.05 41.94 13.29
N ASP A 14 -27.80 42.67 12.46
CA ASP A 14 -27.26 43.80 11.67
C ASP A 14 -26.74 44.91 12.58
N ALA A 15 -27.51 45.33 13.57
CA ALA A 15 -27.11 46.37 14.50
C ALA A 15 -25.86 45.97 15.32
N LEU A 16 -25.73 44.70 15.71
CA LEU A 16 -24.54 44.22 16.41
C LEU A 16 -23.30 44.22 15.52
N LEU A 17 -23.42 43.79 14.26
CA LEU A 17 -22.30 43.78 13.31
C LEU A 17 -21.88 45.19 12.90
N GLU A 18 -22.83 46.11 12.74
CA GLU A 18 -22.54 47.52 12.46
C GLU A 18 -21.78 48.16 13.62
N LYS A 19 -22.26 47.97 14.86
CA LYS A 19 -21.54 48.45 16.06
C LYS A 19 -20.14 47.83 16.19
N LEU A 20 -20.00 46.53 15.88
CA LEU A 20 -18.71 45.86 15.88
C LEU A 20 -17.73 46.54 14.91
N ARG A 21 -18.18 46.90 13.69
CA ARG A 21 -17.36 47.65 12.72
C ARG A 21 -16.92 49.01 13.26
N THR A 22 -17.82 49.72 13.94
CA THR A 22 -17.51 51.03 14.53
C THR A 22 -16.48 50.94 15.66
N CYS A 23 -16.51 49.88 16.46
CA CYS A 23 -15.54 49.73 17.56
C CYS A 23 -14.14 49.37 17.07
N VAL A 24 -13.99 48.68 15.93
CA VAL A 24 -12.67 48.41 15.32
C VAL A 24 -11.99 49.69 14.85
N SER A 25 -12.75 50.67 14.34
CA SER A 25 -12.22 51.96 13.92
C SER A 25 -11.97 52.95 15.06
N LYS A 26 -12.48 52.67 16.27
CA LYS A 26 -12.32 53.51 17.47
C LYS A 26 -11.82 52.69 18.68
N PRO A 27 -10.51 52.42 18.79
CA PRO A 27 -9.95 51.52 19.80
C PRO A 27 -10.02 52.02 21.27
N GLN A 28 -10.49 53.25 21.51
CA GLN A 28 -10.61 53.83 22.87
C GLN A 28 -11.80 53.27 23.68
N GLU A 29 -12.75 52.57 23.05
CA GLU A 29 -13.96 52.02 23.70
C GLU A 29 -13.87 50.50 23.94
N ALA A 30 -12.82 50.02 24.61
CA ALA A 30 -12.59 48.59 24.84
C ALA A 30 -13.76 47.89 25.57
N GLU A 31 -14.42 48.59 26.49
CA GLU A 31 -15.55 48.05 27.26
C GLU A 31 -16.82 47.88 26.41
N THR A 32 -17.11 48.84 25.53
CA THR A 32 -18.17 48.73 24.52
C THR A 32 -17.91 47.54 23.59
N PHE A 33 -16.66 47.36 23.15
CA PHE A 33 -16.27 46.23 22.32
C PHE A 33 -16.50 44.89 23.04
N ARG A 34 -16.03 44.75 24.29
CA ARG A 34 -16.26 43.56 25.11
C ARG A 34 -17.75 43.21 25.19
N HIS A 35 -18.60 44.20 25.46
CA HIS A 35 -20.05 43.99 25.55
C HIS A 35 -20.66 43.51 24.24
N ILE A 36 -20.27 44.12 23.11
CA ILE A 36 -20.77 43.71 21.78
C ILE A 36 -20.30 42.29 21.45
N ALA A 37 -19.02 41.99 21.62
CA ALA A 37 -18.46 40.67 21.37
C ALA A 37 -19.15 39.60 22.26
N ALA A 38 -19.35 39.90 23.54
CA ALA A 38 -20.08 39.01 24.45
C ALA A 38 -21.54 38.78 24.03
N LYS A 39 -22.24 39.81 23.53
CA LYS A 39 -23.60 39.67 22.99
C LYS A 39 -23.65 38.80 21.74
N ILE A 40 -22.70 38.96 20.81
CA ILE A 40 -22.61 38.11 19.63
C ILE A 40 -22.33 36.67 20.06
N HIS A 41 -21.37 36.47 20.97
CA HIS A 41 -21.04 35.16 21.54
C HIS A 41 -22.28 34.48 22.15
N ALA A 42 -23.02 35.20 23.01
CA ALA A 42 -24.25 34.68 23.62
C ALA A 42 -25.32 34.26 22.61
N ARG A 43 -25.43 34.96 21.46
CA ARG A 43 -26.37 34.60 20.38
C ARG A 43 -25.90 33.36 19.62
N VAL A 44 -24.61 33.22 19.32
CA VAL A 44 -24.07 32.02 18.64
C VAL A 44 -24.00 30.80 19.55
N THR A 45 -24.02 30.97 20.88
CA THR A 45 -24.14 29.86 21.85
C THR A 45 -25.54 29.71 22.44
N SER A 46 -26.54 30.42 21.91
CA SER A 46 -27.90 30.43 22.46
C SER A 46 -28.52 29.03 22.51
N SER A 47 -29.28 28.79 23.58
CA SER A 47 -30.12 27.59 23.72
C SER A 47 -31.21 27.55 22.65
N ASP A 48 -31.68 28.72 22.18
CA ASP A 48 -32.57 28.81 21.03
C ASP A 48 -31.81 28.51 19.73
N ARG A 49 -32.18 27.39 19.11
CA ARG A 49 -31.63 26.93 17.83
C ARG A 49 -31.81 27.95 16.71
N LYS A 50 -32.96 28.63 16.61
CA LYS A 50 -33.24 29.57 15.51
C LYS A 50 -32.36 30.81 15.62
N VAL A 51 -32.21 31.34 16.83
CA VAL A 51 -31.31 32.50 17.08
C VAL A 51 -29.88 32.15 16.69
N ARG A 52 -29.40 30.98 17.11
CA ARG A 52 -28.05 30.50 16.80
C ARG A 52 -27.81 30.28 15.30
N GLU A 53 -28.69 29.55 14.61
CA GLU A 53 -28.57 29.29 13.17
C GLU A 53 -28.60 30.61 12.36
N ARG A 54 -29.54 31.53 12.65
CA ARG A 54 -29.63 32.82 11.97
C ARG A 54 -28.40 33.70 12.19
N THR A 55 -27.85 33.69 13.39
CA THR A 55 -26.65 34.48 13.72
C THR A 55 -25.44 33.92 12.98
N LEU A 56 -25.25 32.60 12.97
CA LEU A 56 -24.17 31.95 12.22
C LEU A 56 -24.31 32.17 10.71
N GLU A 57 -25.51 32.05 10.15
CA GLU A 57 -25.77 32.36 8.73
C GLU A 57 -25.38 33.78 8.37
N LYS A 58 -25.59 34.75 9.27
CA LYS A 58 -25.17 36.14 9.05
C LYS A 58 -23.64 36.27 9.05
N LEU A 59 -22.96 35.63 10.01
CA LEU A 59 -21.50 35.65 10.13
C LEU A 59 -20.78 34.97 8.94
N TRP A 60 -21.38 33.92 8.36
CA TRP A 60 -20.81 33.20 7.22
C TRP A 60 -20.95 33.93 5.88
N ARG A 61 -21.80 34.96 5.79
CA ARG A 61 -21.95 35.73 4.55
C ARG A 61 -20.73 36.62 4.34
N LYS A 62 -20.09 36.51 3.18
CA LYS A 62 -18.92 37.34 2.81
C LYS A 62 -19.21 38.84 2.87
N ASN A 63 -20.42 39.27 2.50
CA ASN A 63 -20.79 40.68 2.54
C ASN A 63 -20.95 41.23 3.98
N SER A 64 -20.96 40.37 5.00
CA SER A 64 -21.00 40.81 6.40
C SER A 64 -19.68 41.39 6.87
N GLY A 65 -18.54 41.07 6.22
CA GLY A 65 -17.22 41.48 6.68
C GLY A 65 -16.84 40.96 8.09
N ALA A 66 -17.64 40.07 8.67
CA ALA A 66 -17.49 39.68 10.07
C ALA A 66 -16.20 38.89 10.31
N MET A 67 -15.85 37.99 9.38
CA MET A 67 -14.64 37.17 9.47
C MET A 67 -13.37 38.02 9.39
N GLU A 68 -13.35 39.03 8.51
CA GLU A 68 -12.27 40.01 8.39
C GLU A 68 -12.10 40.82 9.67
N ILE A 69 -13.20 41.27 10.26
CA ILE A 69 -13.19 41.98 11.55
C ILE A 69 -12.62 41.10 12.66
N PHE A 70 -13.07 39.85 12.76
CA PHE A 70 -12.59 38.92 13.78
C PHE A 70 -11.09 38.66 13.65
N ILE A 71 -10.59 38.44 12.44
CA ILE A 71 -9.16 38.24 12.18
C ILE A 71 -8.35 39.50 12.53
N THR A 72 -8.80 40.66 12.05
CA THR A 72 -8.13 41.95 12.32
C THR A 72 -8.10 42.26 13.82
N THR A 73 -9.17 41.91 14.54
CA THR A 73 -9.25 42.06 15.99
C THR A 73 -8.25 41.12 16.68
N LEU A 74 -8.19 39.84 16.32
CA LEU A 74 -7.23 38.89 16.89
C LEU A 74 -5.77 39.26 16.61
N GLU A 75 -5.49 39.94 15.48
CA GLU A 75 -4.13 40.37 15.15
C GLU A 75 -3.70 41.61 15.93
N ASN A 76 -4.60 42.58 16.15
CA ASN A 76 -4.25 43.91 16.67
C ASN A 76 -4.68 44.17 18.12
N CYS A 77 -5.66 43.42 18.65
CA CYS A 77 -6.18 43.63 19.98
C CYS A 77 -5.32 42.96 21.05
N LYS A 78 -4.91 43.71 22.07
CA LYS A 78 -4.15 43.19 23.23
C LYS A 78 -5.06 42.71 24.38
N ASP A 79 -6.36 43.00 24.33
CA ASP A 79 -7.30 42.60 25.38
C ASP A 79 -7.64 41.10 25.23
N HIS A 80 -7.14 40.29 26.17
CA HIS A 80 -7.37 38.84 26.16
C HIS A 80 -8.84 38.46 26.27
N VAL A 81 -9.69 39.27 26.93
CA VAL A 81 -11.12 38.98 27.09
C VAL A 81 -11.86 39.17 25.76
N ILE A 82 -11.49 40.22 25.01
CA ILE A 82 -11.97 40.42 23.64
C ILE A 82 -11.53 39.25 22.76
N ASN A 83 -10.23 38.93 22.76
CA ASN A 83 -9.70 37.83 21.95
C ASN A 83 -10.33 36.48 22.29
N CYS A 84 -10.60 36.20 23.56
CA CYS A 84 -11.36 35.01 23.99
C CYS A 84 -12.76 35.01 23.38
N SER A 85 -13.48 36.13 23.49
CA SER A 85 -14.85 36.23 22.95
C SER A 85 -14.88 36.00 21.44
N ILE A 86 -13.93 36.58 20.71
CA ILE A 86 -13.79 36.38 19.26
C ILE A 86 -13.41 34.93 18.92
N ALA A 87 -12.44 34.35 19.64
CA ALA A 87 -12.03 32.96 19.44
C ALA A 87 -13.20 31.99 19.67
N SER A 88 -14.01 32.19 20.72
CA SER A 88 -15.20 31.39 20.98
C SER A 88 -16.31 31.58 19.94
N ILE A 89 -16.48 32.78 19.38
CA ILE A 89 -17.38 32.99 18.23
C ILE A 89 -16.89 32.19 17.02
N LEU A 90 -15.59 32.27 16.70
CA LEU A 90 -14.99 31.50 15.61
C LEU A 90 -15.11 29.99 15.83
N HIS A 91 -15.02 29.52 17.08
CA HIS A 91 -15.24 28.11 17.43
C HIS A 91 -16.63 27.66 16.97
N GLU A 92 -17.67 28.40 17.32
CA GLU A 92 -19.05 28.09 16.88
C GLU A 92 -19.24 28.27 15.36
N CYS A 93 -18.48 29.14 14.70
CA CYS A 93 -18.48 29.24 13.23
C CYS A 93 -17.87 28.02 12.53
N ILE A 94 -16.86 27.38 13.14
CA ILE A 94 -16.14 26.21 12.58
C ILE A 94 -16.85 24.90 12.96
N SER A 95 -17.33 24.79 14.19
CA SER A 95 -18.02 23.60 14.71
C SER A 95 -19.30 23.98 15.46
N PRO A 96 -20.38 24.33 14.74
CA PRO A 96 -21.64 24.72 15.35
C PRO A 96 -22.21 23.60 16.23
N ARG A 97 -22.71 23.94 17.43
CA ARG A 97 -23.42 22.97 18.27
C ARG A 97 -24.63 22.35 17.56
N VAL A 98 -24.67 21.02 17.49
CA VAL A 98 -25.83 20.28 16.97
C VAL A 98 -26.76 19.94 18.15
N ALA A 99 -28.01 20.42 18.11
CA ALA A 99 -28.97 20.12 19.17
C ALA A 99 -29.30 18.61 19.19
N LYS A 100 -29.16 17.98 20.36
CA LYS A 100 -29.57 16.58 20.64
C LYS A 100 -31.09 16.50 20.76
N GLY A 101 -31.81 16.67 19.66
CA GLY A 101 -33.26 16.50 19.58
C GLY A 101 -33.62 15.42 18.56
N LYS A 102 -34.39 14.41 18.98
CA LYS A 102 -35.05 13.45 18.09
C LYS A 102 -36.09 14.21 17.25
N THR A 103 -35.80 14.57 16.00
CA THR A 103 -36.81 14.64 14.91
C THR A 103 -36.22 15.06 13.56
N LYS A 104 -36.69 14.36 12.52
CA LYS A 104 -36.84 14.71 11.09
C LYS A 104 -36.14 16.00 10.61
N GLY A 105 -35.01 15.84 9.91
CA GLY A 105 -34.41 16.92 9.14
C GLY A 105 -32.96 16.68 8.71
N ASN A 106 -32.68 15.61 7.95
CA ASN A 106 -31.33 15.34 7.42
C ASN A 106 -30.78 16.48 6.53
N LYS A 107 -31.64 17.24 5.84
CA LYS A 107 -31.22 18.32 4.92
C LYS A 107 -30.54 19.50 5.63
N ASN A 108 -31.08 19.97 6.76
CA ASN A 108 -30.53 21.15 7.45
C ASN A 108 -29.17 20.86 8.12
N LYS A 109 -28.96 19.64 8.64
CA LYS A 109 -27.66 19.25 9.20
C LYS A 109 -26.54 19.25 8.15
N SER A 110 -26.85 18.81 6.93
CA SER A 110 -25.92 18.83 5.81
C SER A 110 -25.57 20.27 5.38
N ALA A 111 -26.56 21.15 5.29
CA ALA A 111 -26.36 22.55 4.93
C ALA A 111 -25.45 23.29 5.95
N THR A 112 -25.72 23.16 7.25
CA THR A 112 -24.89 23.76 8.31
C THR A 112 -23.44 23.27 8.24
N ARG A 113 -23.24 21.97 7.96
CA ARG A 113 -21.90 21.39 7.81
C ARG A 113 -21.17 21.96 6.59
N SER A 114 -21.86 22.10 5.46
CA SER A 114 -21.31 22.74 4.26
C SER A 114 -20.90 24.19 4.54
N SER A 115 -21.77 24.99 5.16
CA SER A 115 -21.46 26.37 5.53
C SER A 115 -20.27 26.48 6.49
N SER A 116 -20.17 25.60 7.50
CA SER A 116 -19.01 25.57 8.40
C SER A 116 -17.71 25.24 7.67
N ARG A 117 -17.72 24.30 6.71
CA ARG A 117 -16.55 23.98 5.86
C ARG A 117 -16.16 25.18 5.00
N MET A 118 -17.13 25.89 4.44
CA MET A 118 -16.88 27.13 3.69
C MET A 118 -16.30 28.23 4.57
N ALA A 119 -16.78 28.37 5.82
CA ALA A 119 -16.26 29.34 6.78
C ALA A 119 -14.80 29.07 7.13
N VAL A 120 -14.41 27.81 7.37
CA VAL A 120 -13.01 27.43 7.57
C VAL A 120 -12.16 27.84 6.36
N MET A 121 -12.64 27.59 5.15
CA MET A 121 -11.90 27.95 3.93
C MET A 121 -11.78 29.47 3.74
N GLN A 122 -12.83 30.23 4.08
CA GLN A 122 -12.78 31.70 4.10
C GLN A 122 -11.73 32.21 5.09
N LEU A 123 -11.73 31.70 6.33
CA LEU A 123 -10.76 32.08 7.35
C LEU A 123 -9.32 31.75 6.90
N ILE A 124 -9.08 30.59 6.29
CA ILE A 124 -7.77 30.21 5.74
C ILE A 124 -7.31 31.21 4.67
N ASN A 125 -8.20 31.60 3.76
CA ASN A 125 -7.90 32.57 2.70
C ASN A 125 -7.63 33.97 3.24
N LEU A 126 -8.27 34.34 4.35
CA LEU A 126 -8.04 35.60 5.07
C LEU A 126 -6.79 35.57 5.97
N GLY A 127 -6.06 34.45 6.06
CA GLY A 127 -4.79 34.38 6.80
C GLY A 127 -4.92 34.07 8.30
N ILE A 128 -6.05 33.52 8.75
CA ILE A 128 -6.28 33.16 10.16
C ILE A 128 -5.14 32.33 10.77
N THR A 129 -4.54 31.42 9.99
CA THR A 129 -3.49 30.51 10.45
C THR A 129 -2.30 31.29 11.01
N GLN A 130 -1.85 32.32 10.31
CA GLN A 130 -0.70 33.14 10.71
C GLN A 130 -1.04 33.99 11.94
N VAL A 131 -2.25 34.55 11.98
CA VAL A 131 -2.73 35.37 13.12
C VAL A 131 -2.80 34.54 14.39
N LEU A 132 -3.44 33.37 14.34
CA LEU A 132 -3.55 32.48 15.51
C LEU A 132 -2.19 31.99 16.00
N VAL A 133 -1.24 31.72 15.09
CA VAL A 133 0.11 31.28 15.47
C VAL A 133 0.91 32.39 16.13
N LYS A 134 0.87 33.62 15.58
CA LYS A 134 1.51 34.79 16.21
C LYS A 134 0.91 35.06 17.59
N LEU A 135 -0.43 35.01 17.70
CA LEU A 135 -1.13 35.17 18.96
C LEU A 135 -0.70 34.10 19.97
N LEU A 136 -0.64 32.83 19.55
CA LEU A 136 -0.19 31.72 20.40
C LEU A 136 1.23 31.93 20.91
N VAL A 137 2.17 32.36 20.07
CA VAL A 137 3.56 32.66 20.47
C VAL A 137 3.60 33.77 21.50
N ASN A 138 2.82 34.84 21.31
CA ASN A 138 2.75 35.95 22.27
C ASN A 138 2.20 35.51 23.64
N LEU A 139 1.26 34.56 23.66
CA LEU A 139 0.65 34.05 24.89
C LEU A 139 1.60 33.17 25.72
N GLN A 140 2.65 32.61 25.12
CA GLN A 140 3.63 31.78 25.84
C GLN A 140 4.43 32.55 26.89
N HIS A 141 4.45 33.88 26.80
CA HIS A 141 5.16 34.75 27.74
C HIS A 141 4.23 35.44 28.74
N ALA A 142 2.91 35.16 28.72
CA ALA A 142 1.91 35.85 29.51
C ALA A 142 1.34 34.97 30.62
N ASP A 143 1.64 35.31 31.88
CA ASP A 143 1.23 34.56 33.08
C ASP A 143 -0.11 35.08 33.65
N THR A 144 -1.23 34.82 32.95
CA THR A 144 -2.57 35.12 33.47
C THR A 144 -3.56 33.98 33.19
N ILE A 145 -4.57 33.81 34.06
CA ILE A 145 -5.64 32.81 33.87
C ILE A 145 -6.37 33.02 32.53
N SER A 146 -6.58 34.28 32.14
CA SER A 146 -7.19 34.62 30.84
C SER A 146 -6.31 34.18 29.66
N SER A 147 -4.99 34.19 29.81
CA SER A 147 -4.04 33.70 28.79
C SER A 147 -4.16 32.19 28.59
N GLU A 148 -4.39 31.42 29.66
CA GLU A 148 -4.55 29.96 29.55
C GLU A 148 -5.84 29.58 28.80
N VAL A 149 -6.97 30.22 29.14
CA VAL A 149 -8.24 29.97 28.45
C VAL A 149 -8.14 30.34 26.97
N LEU A 150 -7.54 31.49 26.66
CA LEU A 150 -7.30 31.90 25.27
C LEU A 150 -6.39 30.91 24.54
N THR A 151 -5.34 30.42 25.19
CA THR A 151 -4.42 29.43 24.62
C THR A 151 -5.15 28.14 24.26
N GLN A 152 -6.08 27.68 25.12
CA GLN A 152 -6.90 26.49 24.85
C GLN A 152 -7.78 26.69 23.61
N GLU A 153 -8.47 27.83 23.50
CA GLU A 153 -9.32 28.13 22.34
C GLU A 153 -8.50 28.31 21.05
N VAL A 154 -7.37 29.02 21.10
CA VAL A 154 -6.47 29.21 19.96
C VAL A 154 -5.90 27.87 19.46
N LEU A 155 -5.46 27.00 20.38
CA LEU A 155 -5.00 25.66 20.02
C LEU A 155 -6.12 24.83 19.40
N TRP A 156 -7.32 24.88 19.94
CA TRP A 156 -8.47 24.18 19.39
C TRP A 156 -8.77 24.63 17.95
N LEU A 157 -8.83 25.95 17.71
CA LEU A 157 -9.04 26.54 16.38
C LEU A 157 -7.94 26.09 15.42
N LEU A 158 -6.67 26.21 15.83
CA LEU A 158 -5.53 25.77 15.03
C LEU A 158 -5.59 24.27 14.70
N GLY A 159 -6.00 23.42 15.64
CA GLY A 159 -6.17 21.98 15.39
C GLY A 159 -7.21 21.67 14.31
N GLN A 160 -8.29 22.46 14.21
CA GLN A 160 -9.28 22.31 13.14
C GLN A 160 -8.78 22.88 11.80
N ILE A 161 -8.19 24.08 11.83
CA ILE A 161 -7.70 24.79 10.64
C ILE A 161 -6.54 24.03 10.00
N ALA A 162 -5.62 23.48 10.80
CA ALA A 162 -4.45 22.75 10.32
C ALA A 162 -4.79 21.52 9.46
N GLN A 163 -5.95 20.91 9.69
CA GLN A 163 -6.41 19.75 8.91
C GLN A 163 -6.94 20.14 7.53
N ARG A 164 -7.26 21.41 7.29
CA ARG A 164 -7.85 21.92 6.05
C ARG A 164 -6.92 22.84 5.27
N ASP A 165 -5.95 23.46 5.94
CA ASP A 165 -4.98 24.36 5.32
C ASP A 165 -3.83 23.58 4.66
N GLN A 166 -3.89 23.43 3.34
CA GLN A 166 -2.86 22.72 2.56
C GLN A 166 -1.46 23.38 2.66
N LYS A 167 -1.40 24.67 2.98
CA LYS A 167 -0.13 25.41 3.15
C LYS A 167 0.27 25.54 4.62
N PHE A 168 -0.39 24.81 5.53
CA PHE A 168 -0.15 24.91 6.98
C PHE A 168 1.33 24.75 7.34
N VAL A 169 1.98 23.68 6.87
CA VAL A 169 3.39 23.42 7.19
C VAL A 169 4.31 24.50 6.62
N SER A 170 4.06 24.95 5.39
CA SER A 170 4.83 26.05 4.78
C SER A 170 4.72 27.34 5.59
N LYS A 171 3.53 27.65 6.11
CA LYS A 171 3.32 28.80 7.01
C LYS A 171 4.08 28.64 8.33
N MET A 172 4.07 27.46 8.95
CA MET A 172 4.82 27.20 10.19
C MET A 172 6.33 27.30 9.97
N LYS A 173 6.82 26.88 8.80
CA LYS A 173 8.22 27.04 8.40
C LYS A 173 8.59 28.52 8.27
N MET A 174 7.79 29.32 7.56
CA MET A 174 8.04 30.76 7.38
C MET A 174 8.04 31.53 8.70
N LEU A 175 7.17 31.16 9.64
CA LEU A 175 7.10 31.78 10.96
C LEU A 175 8.13 31.22 11.96
N ASN A 176 8.90 30.18 11.58
CA ASN A 176 9.83 29.46 12.43
C ASN A 176 9.20 28.90 13.73
N THR A 177 7.94 28.45 13.68
CA THR A 177 7.16 28.02 14.85
C THR A 177 7.00 26.51 15.02
N ILE A 178 7.64 25.70 14.18
CA ILE A 178 7.50 24.22 14.25
C ILE A 178 7.84 23.68 15.65
N LYS A 179 8.93 24.18 16.25
CA LYS A 179 9.39 23.76 17.59
C LYS A 179 8.46 24.22 18.72
N VAL A 180 7.74 25.32 18.51
CA VAL A 180 6.78 25.87 19.49
C VAL A 180 5.71 24.82 19.82
N PHE A 181 5.23 24.07 18.82
CA PHE A 181 4.24 23.01 19.04
C PHE A 181 4.81 21.79 19.77
N HIS A 182 6.11 21.49 19.61
CA HIS A 182 6.76 20.47 20.41
C HIS A 182 6.88 20.90 21.88
N ALA A 183 7.28 22.16 22.12
CA ALA A 183 7.35 22.73 23.48
C ALA A 183 5.98 22.69 24.17
N LEU A 184 4.91 23.08 23.46
CA LEU A 184 3.54 23.02 23.99
C LEU A 184 3.08 21.59 24.26
N LEU A 185 3.42 20.63 23.40
CA LEU A 185 3.15 19.22 23.67
C LEU A 185 3.87 18.75 24.95
N LYS A 186 5.12 19.16 25.14
CA LYS A 186 5.90 18.83 26.34
C LYS A 186 5.32 19.45 27.62
N GLN A 187 4.71 20.63 27.52
CA GLN A 187 4.06 21.28 28.66
C GLN A 187 2.68 20.68 28.98
N HIS A 188 1.97 20.16 27.98
CA HIS A 188 0.56 19.82 28.10
C HIS A 188 0.20 18.38 27.69
N TYR A 189 1.15 17.45 27.70
CA TYR A 189 0.92 16.06 27.27
C TYR A 189 -0.13 15.31 28.13
N ASN A 190 -0.37 15.76 29.37
CA ASN A 190 -1.37 15.17 30.29
C ASN A 190 -2.68 15.97 30.35
N ASN A 191 -2.76 17.15 29.74
CA ASN A 191 -3.95 17.99 29.79
C ASN A 191 -4.98 17.52 28.75
N SER A 192 -6.15 17.11 29.25
CA SER A 192 -7.16 16.46 28.44
C SER A 192 -7.78 17.35 27.35
N LYS A 193 -7.80 18.68 27.56
CA LYS A 193 -8.41 19.65 26.64
C LYS A 193 -7.45 20.08 25.53
N THR A 194 -6.17 20.27 25.85
CA THR A 194 -5.15 20.77 24.90
C THR A 194 -4.45 19.66 24.12
N LEU A 195 -4.36 18.45 24.68
CA LEU A 195 -3.66 17.34 24.02
C LEU A 195 -4.28 16.99 22.67
N LEU A 196 -5.61 16.96 22.56
CA LEU A 196 -6.27 16.57 21.31
C LEU A 196 -5.94 17.55 20.16
N PRO A 197 -6.13 18.88 20.31
CA PRO A 197 -5.67 19.84 19.32
C PRO A 197 -4.17 19.77 19.01
N LEU A 198 -3.31 19.59 20.02
CA LEU A 198 -1.87 19.47 19.80
C LEU A 198 -1.52 18.24 18.96
N LEU A 199 -2.14 17.08 19.21
CA LEU A 199 -1.93 15.88 18.40
C LEU A 199 -2.40 16.09 16.95
N LEU A 200 -3.48 16.84 16.72
CA LEU A 200 -3.93 17.18 15.36
C LEU A 200 -2.89 18.05 14.62
N ILE A 201 -2.35 19.06 15.30
CA ILE A 201 -1.31 19.93 14.74
C ILE A 201 -0.03 19.14 14.46
N ILE A 202 0.44 18.35 15.43
CA ILE A 202 1.63 17.50 15.28
C ILE A 202 1.44 16.48 14.16
N LYS A 203 0.25 15.90 14.01
CA LYS A 203 -0.09 15.01 12.87
C LYS A 203 0.09 15.72 11.54
N CYS A 204 -0.43 16.94 11.40
CA CYS A 204 -0.27 17.73 10.17
C CYS A 204 1.19 18.07 9.89
N LEU A 205 1.98 18.43 10.92
CA LEU A 205 3.41 18.65 10.79
C LEU A 205 4.17 17.37 10.42
N ALA A 206 3.78 16.21 10.94
CA ALA A 206 4.46 14.94 10.67
C ALA A 206 4.28 14.44 9.22
N ARG A 207 3.25 14.91 8.50
CA ARG A 207 3.02 14.56 7.08
C ARG A 207 4.08 15.11 6.13
N ASN A 208 4.79 16.16 6.53
CA ASN A 208 5.84 16.78 5.72
C ASN A 208 7.23 16.40 6.22
N SER A 209 8.11 16.01 5.29
CA SER A 209 9.45 15.50 5.61
C SER A 209 10.34 16.52 6.31
N PHE A 210 10.25 17.81 5.96
CA PHE A 210 11.04 18.88 6.57
C PHE A 210 10.67 19.09 8.05
N SER A 211 9.39 19.29 8.35
CA SER A 211 8.93 19.48 9.73
C SER A 211 9.16 18.24 10.59
N LEU A 212 8.98 17.05 10.02
CA LEU A 212 9.31 15.79 10.68
C LEU A 212 10.78 15.75 11.10
N GLN A 213 11.71 16.14 10.23
CA GLN A 213 13.15 16.20 10.55
C GLN A 213 13.47 17.22 11.66
N VAL A 214 12.84 18.40 11.61
CA VAL A 214 12.99 19.44 12.65
C VAL A 214 12.54 18.92 14.01
N LEU A 215 11.32 18.35 14.08
CA LEU A 215 10.76 17.81 15.33
C LEU A 215 11.56 16.61 15.85
N ALA A 216 12.02 15.73 14.94
CA ALA A 216 12.85 14.60 15.31
C ALA A 216 14.18 15.03 15.92
N LYS A 217 14.85 16.05 15.35
CA LYS A 217 16.07 16.63 15.92
C LYS A 217 15.81 17.31 17.27
N ASP A 218 14.66 17.94 17.42
CA ASP A 218 14.24 18.63 18.65
C ASP A 218 13.88 17.68 19.81
N GLY A 219 13.79 16.37 19.55
CA GLY A 219 13.60 15.36 20.60
C GLY A 219 12.16 14.92 20.82
N ILE A 220 11.25 15.14 19.86
CA ILE A 220 9.82 14.79 19.97
C ILE A 220 9.55 13.32 20.28
N ALA A 221 10.50 12.42 19.97
CA ALA A 221 10.33 10.98 20.19
C ALA A 221 10.11 10.65 21.67
N SER A 222 10.87 11.24 22.58
CA SER A 222 10.71 11.04 24.02
C SER A 222 9.41 11.66 24.53
N THR A 223 9.04 12.83 24.03
CA THR A 223 7.79 13.50 24.40
C THR A 223 6.57 12.66 23.99
N LEU A 224 6.57 12.08 22.80
CA LEU A 224 5.48 11.21 22.33
C LEU A 224 5.41 9.87 23.07
N GLU A 225 6.55 9.35 23.52
CA GLU A 225 6.62 8.16 24.37
C GLU A 225 5.93 8.41 25.73
N ILE A 226 6.30 9.49 26.43
CA ILE A 226 5.64 9.92 27.68
C ILE A 226 4.14 10.20 27.43
N THR A 227 3.81 10.85 26.32
CA THR A 227 2.42 11.13 25.93
C THR A 227 1.63 9.83 25.76
N PHE A 228 2.21 8.79 25.15
CA PHE A 228 1.58 7.46 25.04
C PHE A 228 1.28 6.92 26.43
N VAL A 229 2.27 6.89 27.32
CA VAL A 229 2.09 6.37 28.69
C VAL A 229 0.96 7.08 29.42
N CYS A 230 0.85 8.40 29.29
CA CYS A 230 -0.22 9.20 29.91
C CYS A 230 -1.59 8.98 29.28
N VAL A 231 -1.65 8.79 27.96
CA VAL A 231 -2.89 8.47 27.24
C VAL A 231 -3.39 7.08 27.61
N GLY A 232 -2.48 6.13 27.82
CA GLY A 232 -2.82 4.75 28.16
C GLY A 232 -3.33 3.94 26.96
N TYR A 233 -3.99 2.82 27.26
CA TYR A 233 -4.34 1.78 26.29
C TYR A 233 -5.85 1.67 26.01
N MET A 234 -6.66 2.55 26.59
CA MET A 234 -8.11 2.51 26.38
C MET A 234 -8.47 3.02 24.97
N PRO A 235 -9.37 2.34 24.25
CA PRO A 235 -9.70 2.71 22.88
C PRO A 235 -10.49 4.01 22.85
N HIS A 236 -9.83 5.13 22.55
CA HIS A 236 -10.43 6.44 22.38
C HIS A 236 -9.71 7.29 21.33
N LEU A 237 -10.30 8.43 20.96
CA LEU A 237 -9.81 9.28 19.87
C LEU A 237 -8.35 9.73 20.03
N LYS A 238 -7.90 10.12 21.24
CA LYS A 238 -6.52 10.58 21.45
C LYS A 238 -5.47 9.48 21.22
N LEU A 239 -5.74 8.23 21.64
CA LEU A 239 -4.85 7.09 21.38
C LEU A 239 -4.76 6.83 19.88
N ARG A 240 -5.89 6.83 19.18
CA ARG A 240 -5.91 6.71 17.71
C ARG A 240 -5.06 7.80 17.05
N LEU A 241 -5.25 9.07 17.40
CA LEU A 241 -4.51 10.19 16.81
C LEU A 241 -3.02 10.15 17.15
N LEU A 242 -2.67 9.73 18.35
CA LEU A 242 -1.28 9.52 18.74
C LEU A 242 -0.62 8.42 17.88
N LEU A 243 -1.32 7.30 17.64
CA LEU A 243 -0.85 6.25 16.73
C LEU A 243 -0.77 6.72 15.27
N GLU A 244 -1.68 7.59 14.83
CA GLU A 244 -1.56 8.25 13.53
C GLU A 244 -0.30 9.13 13.45
N CYS A 245 0.06 9.84 14.53
CA CYS A 245 1.32 10.58 14.58
C CYS A 245 2.52 9.63 14.43
N PHE A 246 2.59 8.54 15.21
CA PHE A 246 3.68 7.57 15.09
C PHE A 246 3.78 6.97 13.68
N LYS A 247 2.63 6.65 13.06
CA LYS A 247 2.56 6.18 11.67
C LYS A 247 3.28 7.12 10.71
N TYR A 248 3.03 8.43 10.79
CA TYR A 248 3.69 9.41 9.93
C TYR A 248 5.17 9.60 10.28
N PHE A 249 5.52 9.71 11.56
CA PHE A 249 6.91 9.88 11.97
C PHE A 249 7.80 8.70 11.55
N THR A 250 7.31 7.47 11.67
CA THR A 250 8.06 6.24 11.37
C THR A 250 8.24 5.96 9.88
N THR A 251 7.68 6.78 8.98
CA THR A 251 8.06 6.74 7.56
C THR A 251 9.55 7.06 7.34
N SER A 252 10.15 7.81 8.28
CA SER A 252 11.58 8.14 8.27
C SER A 252 12.41 7.14 9.08
N LYS A 253 13.45 6.56 8.45
CA LYS A 253 14.43 5.65 9.09
C LYS A 253 15.13 6.29 10.31
N LEU A 254 15.39 7.60 10.27
CA LEU A 254 15.95 8.35 11.39
C LEU A 254 15.00 8.31 12.60
N CYS A 255 13.72 8.61 12.37
CA CYS A 255 12.69 8.56 13.40
C CYS A 255 12.53 7.14 13.94
N CYS A 256 12.48 6.11 13.08
CA CYS A 256 12.45 4.72 13.52
C CYS A 256 13.57 4.42 14.53
N THR A 257 14.79 4.82 14.21
CA THR A 257 15.94 4.61 15.11
C THR A 257 15.75 5.30 16.46
N LYS A 258 15.24 6.55 16.47
CA LYS A 258 14.94 7.27 17.72
C LYS A 258 13.81 6.62 18.51
N PHE A 259 12.72 6.22 17.85
CA PHE A 259 11.57 5.58 18.48
C PHE A 259 11.87 4.19 19.04
N VAL A 260 12.71 3.40 18.37
CA VAL A 260 13.20 2.13 18.92
C VAL A 260 14.01 2.38 20.20
N LYS A 261 14.89 3.39 20.22
CA LYS A 261 15.72 3.72 21.39
C LYS A 261 14.90 4.15 22.61
N VAL A 262 13.82 4.91 22.42
CA VAL A 262 12.93 5.31 23.54
C VAL A 262 11.94 4.23 23.96
N GLY A 263 11.88 3.08 23.26
CA GLY A 263 11.03 1.96 23.66
C GLY A 263 9.63 1.93 23.04
N LEU A 264 9.39 2.62 21.91
CA LEU A 264 8.06 2.62 21.25
C LEU A 264 7.58 1.21 20.89
N VAL A 265 8.49 0.30 20.50
CA VAL A 265 8.15 -1.09 20.16
C VAL A 265 7.43 -1.77 21.33
N TYR A 266 7.94 -1.61 22.56
CA TYR A 266 7.33 -2.19 23.75
C TYR A 266 5.91 -1.64 23.98
N LEU A 267 5.72 -0.33 23.83
CA LEU A 267 4.41 0.29 23.96
C LEU A 267 3.41 -0.21 22.92
N LEU A 268 3.84 -0.42 21.67
CA LEU A 268 3.01 -0.99 20.62
C LEU A 268 2.66 -2.45 20.89
N MET A 269 3.61 -3.28 21.37
CA MET A 269 3.32 -4.67 21.69
C MET A 269 2.23 -4.82 22.76
N ARG A 270 2.22 -3.93 23.77
CA ARG A 270 1.17 -3.91 24.81
C ARG A 270 -0.24 -3.61 24.27
N ILE A 271 -0.38 -2.97 23.11
CA ILE A 271 -1.68 -2.86 22.44
C ILE A 271 -2.17 -4.24 22.01
N PHE A 272 -1.31 -5.04 21.38
CA PHE A 272 -1.64 -6.37 20.87
C PHE A 272 -1.82 -7.42 21.97
N GLU A 273 -1.39 -7.15 23.20
CA GLU A 273 -1.75 -7.97 24.36
C GLU A 273 -3.19 -7.74 24.84
N ARG A 274 -3.76 -6.56 24.55
CA ARG A 274 -5.05 -6.09 25.13
C ARG A 274 -6.14 -5.86 24.09
N TRP A 275 -5.81 -6.01 22.80
CA TRP A 275 -6.67 -5.65 21.67
C TRP A 275 -8.03 -6.36 21.65
N GLU A 276 -8.13 -7.56 22.24
CA GLU A 276 -9.39 -8.31 22.37
C GLU A 276 -10.44 -7.57 23.20
N ARG A 277 -10.01 -6.71 24.13
CA ARG A 277 -10.89 -5.88 24.97
C ARG A 277 -11.40 -4.64 24.25
N PHE A 278 -10.95 -4.39 23.02
CA PHE A 278 -11.40 -3.24 22.24
C PHE A 278 -12.65 -3.64 21.47
N ASP A 279 -13.65 -2.79 21.49
CA ASP A 279 -14.90 -3.01 20.76
C ASP A 279 -15.12 -1.96 19.67
N GLY A 280 -15.86 -2.37 18.64
CA GLY A 280 -16.32 -1.49 17.56
C GLY A 280 -15.24 -1.08 16.55
N PRO A 281 -15.54 -0.08 15.69
CA PRO A 281 -14.67 0.32 14.58
C PRO A 281 -13.33 0.93 15.05
N MET A 282 -13.24 1.37 16.30
CA MET A 282 -12.02 1.91 16.87
C MET A 282 -10.93 0.83 17.03
N ARG A 283 -11.30 -0.43 17.30
CA ARG A 283 -10.36 -1.57 17.36
C ARG A 283 -9.55 -1.68 16.08
N LEU A 284 -10.23 -1.70 14.93
CA LEU A 284 -9.62 -1.78 13.61
C LEU A 284 -8.66 -0.61 13.36
N LYS A 285 -9.10 0.62 13.63
CA LYS A 285 -8.31 1.83 13.38
C LYS A 285 -7.03 1.87 14.23
N ILE A 286 -7.14 1.51 15.51
CA ILE A 286 -5.99 1.43 16.44
C ILE A 286 -5.02 0.33 16.00
N CYS A 287 -5.52 -0.89 15.75
CA CYS A 287 -4.69 -2.02 15.32
C CYS A 287 -3.98 -1.70 14.00
N ASN A 288 -4.68 -1.08 13.04
CA ASN A 288 -4.09 -0.70 11.75
C ASN A 288 -2.93 0.29 11.93
N CYS A 289 -3.14 1.38 12.68
CA CYS A 289 -2.08 2.37 12.89
C CYS A 289 -0.88 1.78 13.66
N ALA A 290 -1.16 0.94 14.67
CA ALA A 290 -0.11 0.25 15.42
C ALA A 290 0.68 -0.73 14.56
N LEU A 291 0.02 -1.55 13.72
CA LEU A 291 0.69 -2.49 12.81
C LEU A 291 1.50 -1.78 11.72
N ILE A 292 0.98 -0.72 11.12
CA ILE A 292 1.75 0.08 10.14
C ILE A 292 3.01 0.64 10.81
N THR A 293 2.87 1.18 12.02
CA THR A 293 4.02 1.70 12.79
C THR A 293 5.03 0.59 13.09
N LEU A 294 4.57 -0.58 13.55
CA LEU A 294 5.45 -1.74 13.77
C LEU A 294 6.16 -2.17 12.50
N GLN A 295 5.45 -2.22 11.36
CA GLN A 295 6.03 -2.57 10.06
C GLN A 295 7.18 -1.63 9.69
N HIS A 296 6.99 -0.32 9.84
CA HIS A 296 8.05 0.66 9.60
C HIS A 296 9.26 0.45 10.53
N LEU A 297 9.02 0.12 11.81
CA LEU A 297 10.08 -0.17 12.77
C LEU A 297 10.81 -1.49 12.43
N CYS A 298 10.13 -2.47 11.83
CA CYS A 298 10.72 -3.75 11.42
C CYS A 298 11.66 -3.64 10.22
N VAL A 299 11.59 -2.54 9.44
CA VAL A 299 12.53 -2.29 8.35
C VAL A 299 13.97 -2.19 8.87
N ILE A 300 14.18 -1.64 10.07
CA ILE A 300 15.52 -1.52 10.67
C ILE A 300 15.89 -2.75 11.52
N LYS A 301 17.17 -3.16 11.45
CA LYS A 301 17.73 -4.31 12.21
C LYS A 301 17.47 -4.17 13.73
N ALA A 302 17.60 -2.96 14.27
CA ALA A 302 17.36 -2.68 15.70
C ALA A 302 15.89 -2.94 16.12
N GLY A 303 14.91 -2.55 15.30
CA GLY A 303 13.50 -2.78 15.60
C GLY A 303 13.15 -4.27 15.63
N ARG A 304 13.65 -5.03 14.65
CA ARG A 304 13.50 -6.50 14.62
C ARG A 304 14.09 -7.16 15.86
N LYS A 305 15.30 -6.73 16.27
CA LYS A 305 15.96 -7.24 17.47
C LYS A 305 15.10 -7.04 18.73
N VAL A 306 14.53 -5.85 18.92
CA VAL A 306 13.67 -5.55 20.07
C VAL A 306 12.37 -6.35 20.06
N ILE A 307 11.77 -6.61 18.90
CA ILE A 307 10.58 -7.48 18.78
C ILE A 307 10.92 -8.92 19.16
N LYS A 308 12.06 -9.45 18.68
CA LYS A 308 12.53 -10.80 19.02
C LYS A 308 12.80 -10.97 20.52
N MET A 309 13.49 -10.01 21.14
CA MET A 309 13.91 -10.10 22.55
C MET A 309 12.74 -10.09 23.55
N ASN A 310 11.58 -9.53 23.19
CA ASN A 310 10.46 -9.32 24.11
C ASN A 310 9.29 -10.30 23.88
N ASN A 311 9.53 -11.51 23.39
CA ASN A 311 8.49 -12.46 22.98
C ASN A 311 7.46 -11.86 22.00
N GLY A 312 7.86 -10.83 21.24
CA GLY A 312 6.95 -10.10 20.38
C GLY A 312 6.35 -10.98 19.28
N LEU A 313 7.14 -11.92 18.75
CA LEU A 313 6.66 -12.90 17.77
C LEU A 313 5.49 -13.74 18.30
N GLN A 314 5.51 -14.12 19.58
CA GLN A 314 4.43 -14.91 20.19
C GLN A 314 3.15 -14.07 20.37
N VAL A 315 3.29 -12.80 20.77
CA VAL A 315 2.14 -11.87 20.88
C VAL A 315 1.50 -11.65 19.50
N LEU A 316 2.31 -11.44 18.46
CA LEU A 316 1.81 -11.25 17.10
C LEU A 316 1.19 -12.55 16.54
N TYR A 317 1.78 -13.71 16.82
CA TYR A 317 1.21 -15.00 16.45
C TYR A 317 -0.14 -15.26 17.11
N ARG A 318 -0.28 -14.91 18.40
CA ARG A 318 -1.57 -14.96 19.09
C ARG A 318 -2.63 -14.12 18.37
N PHE A 319 -2.28 -12.90 17.95
CA PHE A 319 -3.19 -12.08 17.16
C PHE A 319 -3.62 -12.77 15.87
N CYS A 320 -2.71 -13.44 15.14
CA CYS A 320 -3.06 -14.20 13.94
C CYS A 320 -4.14 -15.26 14.21
N ASN A 321 -4.00 -16.02 15.30
CA ASN A 321 -4.93 -17.11 15.66
C ASN A 321 -6.31 -16.61 16.09
N TYR A 322 -6.38 -15.46 16.75
CA TYR A 322 -7.64 -14.85 17.22
C TYR A 322 -8.16 -13.74 16.28
N CYS A 323 -7.56 -13.59 15.09
CA CYS A 323 -7.94 -12.57 14.12
C CYS A 323 -9.35 -12.85 13.55
N PRO A 324 -10.33 -11.93 13.69
CA PRO A 324 -11.68 -12.13 13.17
C PRO A 324 -11.71 -12.48 11.67
N GLU A 325 -12.73 -13.24 11.27
CA GLU A 325 -12.98 -13.61 9.88
C GLU A 325 -13.64 -12.51 9.04
N ASP A 326 -13.82 -11.30 9.57
CA ASP A 326 -14.37 -10.18 8.80
C ASP A 326 -13.35 -9.65 7.77
N LYS A 327 -13.82 -9.26 6.57
CA LYS A 327 -12.98 -8.79 5.45
C LYS A 327 -12.08 -7.61 5.84
N ALA A 328 -12.54 -6.74 6.75
CA ALA A 328 -11.77 -5.60 7.23
C ALA A 328 -10.47 -6.02 7.95
N TYR A 329 -10.40 -7.24 8.50
CA TYR A 329 -9.23 -7.74 9.23
C TYR A 329 -8.19 -8.43 8.32
N ASP A 330 -8.50 -8.72 7.06
CA ASP A 330 -7.55 -9.43 6.19
C ASP A 330 -6.28 -8.63 5.93
N SER A 331 -6.42 -7.31 5.78
CA SER A 331 -5.28 -6.40 5.62
C SER A 331 -4.40 -6.36 6.87
N LEU A 332 -4.99 -6.50 8.06
CA LEU A 332 -4.27 -6.59 9.33
C LEU A 332 -3.55 -7.94 9.43
N LEU A 333 -4.23 -9.03 9.09
CA LEU A 333 -3.67 -10.39 9.09
C LEU A 333 -2.47 -10.49 8.14
N SER A 334 -2.61 -10.00 6.91
CA SER A 334 -1.52 -9.98 5.94
C SER A 334 -0.31 -9.19 6.45
N ARG A 335 -0.56 -7.99 7.01
CA ARG A 335 0.50 -7.13 7.53
C ARG A 335 1.24 -7.76 8.71
N ILE A 336 0.53 -8.38 9.64
CA ILE A 336 1.15 -9.02 10.80
C ILE A 336 1.96 -10.26 10.40
N CYS A 337 1.47 -11.07 9.46
CA CYS A 337 2.24 -12.18 8.89
C CYS A 337 3.53 -11.67 8.23
N GLY A 338 3.45 -10.57 7.47
CA GLY A 338 4.61 -9.91 6.87
C GLY A 338 5.64 -9.43 7.92
N ILE A 339 5.16 -8.83 9.02
CA ILE A 339 6.01 -8.40 10.14
C ILE A 339 6.72 -9.59 10.79
N ILE A 340 5.98 -10.68 11.09
CA ILE A 340 6.55 -11.89 11.68
C ILE A 340 7.64 -12.43 10.77
N ASN A 341 7.33 -12.64 9.48
CA ASN A 341 8.28 -13.15 8.50
C ASN A 341 9.53 -12.28 8.36
N GLN A 342 9.38 -10.96 8.42
CA GLN A 342 10.52 -10.04 8.37
C GLN A 342 11.41 -10.13 9.62
N CYS A 343 10.85 -10.49 10.76
CA CYS A 343 11.58 -10.65 12.03
C CYS A 343 12.24 -12.02 12.17
N LEU A 344 11.73 -13.05 11.48
CA LEU A 344 12.35 -14.37 11.42
C LEU A 344 13.72 -14.31 10.74
N GLU A 345 14.57 -15.26 11.08
CA GLU A 345 15.87 -15.40 10.45
C GLU A 345 15.71 -15.99 9.05
N LYS A 346 16.48 -15.45 8.09
CA LYS A 346 16.54 -16.02 6.75
C LYS A 346 17.22 -17.38 6.88
N LYS A 347 16.47 -18.45 6.65
CA LYS A 347 17.04 -19.79 6.48
C LYS A 347 17.52 -19.90 5.04
N GLU A 348 18.75 -20.34 4.87
CA GLU A 348 19.23 -20.73 3.55
C GLU A 348 18.41 -21.91 3.04
N LEU A 349 18.22 -21.97 1.73
CA LEU A 349 17.62 -23.15 1.11
C LEU A 349 18.60 -24.31 1.29
N PRO A 350 18.15 -25.54 1.56
CA PRO A 350 19.03 -26.69 1.78
C PRO A 350 19.53 -27.26 0.44
N VAL A 351 20.12 -26.38 -0.35
CA VAL A 351 20.66 -26.62 -1.69
C VAL A 351 22.11 -26.14 -1.65
N PRO A 352 23.08 -26.93 -2.14
CA PRO A 352 24.48 -26.50 -2.19
C PRO A 352 24.64 -25.21 -3.00
N GLU A 353 25.59 -24.35 -2.62
CA GLU A 353 25.81 -23.06 -3.27
C GLU A 353 26.13 -23.20 -4.77
N MET A 354 26.90 -24.23 -5.14
CA MET A 354 27.38 -24.46 -6.51
C MET A 354 26.54 -25.49 -7.26
N SER A 355 26.20 -25.21 -8.52
CA SER A 355 25.49 -26.13 -9.44
C SER A 355 26.19 -27.51 -9.56
N PRO A 356 25.44 -28.60 -9.80
CA PRO A 356 26.04 -29.90 -10.11
C PRO A 356 26.80 -29.89 -11.44
N ALA A 357 26.38 -29.02 -12.37
CA ALA A 357 27.11 -28.78 -13.61
C ALA A 357 28.25 -27.80 -13.36
N ARG A 358 29.50 -28.25 -13.58
CA ARG A 358 30.71 -27.44 -13.46
C ARG A 358 31.36 -27.25 -14.81
N PHE A 359 31.68 -26.01 -15.13
CA PHE A 359 32.40 -25.65 -16.35
C PHE A 359 33.63 -24.87 -15.92
N VAL A 360 34.80 -25.29 -16.38
CA VAL A 360 35.99 -24.47 -16.29
C VAL A 360 35.90 -23.49 -17.45
N LEU A 361 35.63 -22.21 -17.13
CA LEU A 361 35.70 -21.18 -18.16
C LEU A 361 37.15 -21.10 -18.66
N PRO A 362 37.37 -21.01 -19.98
CA PRO A 362 38.70 -20.70 -20.50
C PRO A 362 39.21 -19.43 -19.83
N GLU A 363 40.48 -19.39 -19.42
CA GLU A 363 41.12 -18.20 -18.85
C GLU A 363 41.11 -17.07 -19.90
N ALA A 364 40.03 -16.30 -19.92
CA ALA A 364 39.98 -15.08 -20.70
C ALA A 364 40.89 -14.07 -20.00
N ASN A 365 41.84 -13.49 -20.74
CA ASN A 365 42.64 -12.35 -20.29
C ASN A 365 41.71 -11.27 -19.74
N VAL A 366 41.60 -11.20 -18.41
CA VAL A 366 40.65 -10.36 -17.69
C VAL A 366 41.01 -8.90 -17.94
N ARG A 367 40.15 -8.16 -18.65
CA ARG A 367 40.10 -6.70 -18.49
C ARG A 367 39.52 -6.40 -17.11
N PRO A 368 40.11 -5.51 -16.29
CA PRO A 368 39.89 -5.48 -14.84
C PRO A 368 38.54 -4.91 -14.36
N ASN A 369 37.53 -4.75 -15.22
CA ASN A 369 36.36 -3.92 -14.91
C ASN A 369 35.01 -4.67 -14.97
N SER A 370 34.97 -5.97 -14.70
CA SER A 370 33.70 -6.71 -14.62
C SER A 370 33.53 -7.55 -13.34
N ALA A 371 34.43 -7.39 -12.37
CA ALA A 371 34.40 -8.13 -11.11
C ALA A 371 33.65 -7.40 -9.98
N GLU A 372 32.70 -6.53 -10.31
CA GLU A 372 31.81 -5.91 -9.31
C GLU A 372 30.34 -6.02 -9.74
N SER A 373 29.93 -7.20 -10.21
CA SER A 373 28.55 -7.65 -9.98
C SER A 373 28.49 -8.27 -8.59
N GLY A 374 28.78 -7.43 -7.59
CA GLY A 374 28.44 -7.73 -6.21
C GLY A 374 26.92 -7.85 -6.18
N SER A 375 26.43 -9.08 -6.07
CA SER A 375 25.09 -9.29 -5.56
C SER A 375 25.10 -8.74 -4.14
N ASP A 376 24.77 -7.45 -4.00
CA ASP A 376 24.45 -6.87 -2.71
C ASP A 376 23.32 -7.73 -2.12
N ILE A 377 23.70 -8.63 -1.23
CA ILE A 377 22.82 -9.61 -0.58
C ILE A 377 21.80 -8.91 0.34
N ASP A 378 21.96 -7.60 0.55
CA ASP A 378 21.03 -6.71 1.24
C ASP A 378 20.03 -5.99 0.29
N SER A 379 20.19 -6.10 -1.04
CA SER A 379 19.29 -5.49 -2.05
C SER A 379 18.09 -6.37 -2.42
N GLN A 380 18.19 -7.69 -2.24
CA GLN A 380 17.03 -8.59 -2.27
C GLN A 380 16.37 -8.67 -0.88
N ALA A 381 15.91 -7.51 -0.40
CA ALA A 381 14.88 -7.49 0.62
C ALA A 381 13.57 -7.91 -0.07
N CYS A 382 13.18 -9.18 0.08
CA CYS A 382 11.87 -9.76 -0.23
C CYS A 382 11.11 -9.05 -1.37
N SER A 383 11.00 -9.64 -2.55
CA SER A 383 10.15 -9.16 -3.66
C SER A 383 8.63 -9.13 -3.35
N VAL A 384 8.25 -9.06 -2.07
CA VAL A 384 6.91 -8.76 -1.55
C VAL A 384 6.90 -7.49 -0.66
N ALA A 385 8.07 -6.89 -0.38
CA ALA A 385 8.22 -5.71 0.49
C ALA A 385 8.41 -4.38 -0.27
N SER A 386 8.45 -4.39 -1.61
CA SER A 386 8.49 -3.16 -2.42
C SER A 386 7.13 -2.49 -2.62
N LEU A 387 6.04 -2.97 -2.00
CA LEU A 387 4.71 -2.35 -2.04
C LEU A 387 4.58 -1.08 -1.17
N GLY A 388 5.68 -0.45 -0.79
CA GLY A 388 5.71 0.74 0.06
C GLY A 388 5.69 2.09 -0.66
N ARG A 389 5.84 2.13 -2.00
CA ARG A 389 5.99 3.41 -2.75
C ARG A 389 4.77 3.92 -3.51
N LEU A 390 3.64 3.21 -3.56
CA LEU A 390 2.37 3.76 -4.07
C LEU A 390 1.31 3.86 -2.98
N TYR A 391 1.44 4.86 -2.12
CA TYR A 391 0.31 5.49 -1.44
C TYR A 391 0.62 6.99 -1.27
N SER A 392 0.92 7.65 -2.39
CA SER A 392 0.75 9.09 -2.51
C SER A 392 -0.48 9.34 -3.36
N ASP A 393 -1.39 10.14 -2.82
CA ASP A 393 -2.56 10.74 -3.46
C ASP A 393 -3.73 9.83 -3.79
N LEU A 394 -4.64 9.68 -2.83
CA LEU A 394 -6.06 10.09 -2.92
C LEU A 394 -6.64 10.16 -1.49
N ASP A 395 -6.21 11.13 -0.67
CA ASP A 395 -6.91 11.49 0.60
C ASP A 395 -7.99 12.53 0.27
N SER A 396 -9.03 12.08 -0.44
CA SER A 396 -10.26 12.85 -0.63
C SER A 396 -11.24 12.50 0.49
N GLY A 397 -11.36 13.43 1.44
CA GLY A 397 -12.62 13.63 2.17
C GLY A 397 -12.82 12.75 3.40
N ASP A 398 -12.29 13.23 4.52
CA ASP A 398 -12.68 12.91 5.88
C ASP A 398 -14.23 12.98 6.05
N GLU A 399 -14.90 11.82 5.99
CA GLU A 399 -16.29 11.62 6.43
C GLU A 399 -16.26 11.17 7.90
N GLU A 400 -16.61 12.11 8.77
CA GLU A 400 -16.90 11.89 10.19
C GLU A 400 -18.18 11.05 10.34
N GLU A 401 -18.04 9.88 10.98
CA GLU A 401 -19.12 8.95 11.33
C GLU A 401 -20.28 9.62 12.10
N SER A 402 -21.52 9.29 11.71
CA SER A 402 -22.66 9.30 12.63
C SER A 402 -23.42 7.98 12.54
N GLN A 403 -23.56 7.29 13.67
CA GLN A 403 -24.33 6.07 13.81
C GLN A 403 -25.80 6.26 13.38
N ASN A 404 -26.30 5.38 12.51
CA ASN A 404 -27.61 4.75 12.73
C ASN A 404 -27.77 3.51 11.84
N SER A 405 -28.35 2.47 12.43
CA SER A 405 -28.61 1.15 11.87
C SER A 405 -29.74 1.12 10.82
N ARG A 406 -29.52 0.23 9.84
CA ARG A 406 -30.47 -0.55 9.00
C ARG A 406 -31.14 0.10 7.77
N THR A 407 -30.95 -0.66 6.68
CA THR A 407 -31.78 -0.89 5.48
C THR A 407 -32.00 0.26 4.51
N ASN A 408 -31.29 0.22 3.36
CA ASN A 408 -31.90 -0.32 2.15
C ASN A 408 -30.85 -0.67 1.08
N VAL A 409 -31.02 -1.85 0.49
CA VAL A 409 -30.24 -2.42 -0.59
C VAL A 409 -30.68 -1.79 -1.91
N LYS A 410 -29.79 -1.07 -2.58
CA LYS A 410 -29.53 -1.09 -4.04
C LYS A 410 -28.76 0.15 -4.46
N THR A 411 -27.79 -0.07 -5.35
CA THR A 411 -27.06 0.90 -6.17
C THR A 411 -25.84 1.54 -5.52
N MET A 412 -24.69 0.84 -5.61
CA MET A 412 -23.36 1.39 -5.96
C MET A 412 -22.33 0.25 -5.88
N ASN A 413 -22.33 -0.63 -6.89
CA ASN A 413 -21.17 -1.44 -7.24
C ASN A 413 -20.57 -0.78 -8.48
N ALA A 414 -19.42 -0.09 -8.38
CA ALA A 414 -18.50 0.20 -9.50
C ALA A 414 -17.34 1.16 -9.15
N ALA A 415 -16.78 1.17 -7.94
CA ALA A 415 -15.63 2.05 -7.66
C ALA A 415 -14.59 1.53 -6.66
N ASP A 416 -14.60 0.24 -6.33
CA ASP A 416 -13.66 -0.33 -5.34
C ASP A 416 -13.21 -1.74 -5.72
N GLU A 417 -13.08 -2.01 -7.02
CA GLU A 417 -12.22 -3.10 -7.48
C GLU A 417 -10.78 -2.63 -7.35
N VAL A 418 -10.13 -3.11 -6.29
CA VAL A 418 -8.68 -3.05 -6.16
C VAL A 418 -8.11 -3.85 -7.32
N ASP A 419 -7.65 -3.11 -8.32
CA ASP A 419 -7.00 -3.64 -9.51
C ASP A 419 -5.79 -4.49 -9.11
N GLU A 420 -5.99 -5.82 -9.08
CA GLU A 420 -4.96 -6.79 -8.71
C GLU A 420 -3.77 -6.75 -9.69
N SER A 421 -3.94 -6.19 -10.90
CA SER A 421 -2.85 -6.02 -11.86
C SER A 421 -1.79 -5.02 -11.35
N LYS A 422 -2.19 -4.00 -10.57
CA LYS A 422 -1.26 -3.06 -9.94
C LYS A 422 -0.49 -3.64 -8.77
N PHE A 423 -0.94 -4.76 -8.20
CA PHE A 423 -0.25 -5.46 -7.10
C PHE A 423 1.00 -6.21 -7.58
N PHE A 424 1.01 -6.69 -8.83
CA PHE A 424 2.14 -7.40 -9.44
C PHE A 424 2.95 -6.58 -10.44
N ALA A 425 2.45 -5.41 -10.88
CA ALA A 425 3.16 -4.55 -11.83
C ALA A 425 4.61 -4.23 -11.43
N GLY A 426 4.91 -4.13 -10.12
CA GLY A 426 6.27 -3.91 -9.61
C GLY A 426 7.24 -5.10 -9.73
N VAL A 427 6.73 -6.31 -10.01
CA VAL A 427 7.55 -7.49 -10.35
C VAL A 427 7.87 -7.50 -11.85
N PHE A 428 7.05 -6.85 -12.68
CA PHE A 428 7.20 -6.78 -14.13
C PHE A 428 7.95 -5.53 -14.64
N THR A 429 8.49 -4.68 -13.77
CA THR A 429 9.23 -3.46 -14.20
C THR A 429 10.64 -3.72 -14.74
N SER A 430 11.01 -4.97 -15.01
CA SER A 430 12.22 -5.32 -15.74
C SER A 430 11.89 -5.93 -17.10
N GLN A 431 10.85 -5.44 -17.77
CA GLN A 431 10.77 -5.62 -19.22
C GLN A 431 11.84 -4.72 -19.84
N ARG A 432 12.89 -5.33 -20.37
CA ARG A 432 13.86 -4.67 -21.24
C ARG A 432 13.11 -4.15 -22.47
N SER A 433 13.44 -2.95 -22.93
CA SER A 433 12.79 -2.43 -24.14
C SER A 433 13.16 -3.29 -25.35
N GLU A 434 12.39 -3.18 -26.43
CA GLU A 434 12.70 -3.89 -27.67
C GLU A 434 14.08 -3.46 -28.21
N GLU A 435 14.47 -2.19 -27.99
CA GLU A 435 15.82 -1.71 -28.31
C GLU A 435 16.90 -2.37 -27.43
N ASP A 436 16.68 -2.52 -26.12
CA ASP A 436 17.62 -3.21 -25.21
C ASP A 436 17.82 -4.69 -25.60
N LEU A 437 16.82 -5.33 -26.21
CA LEU A 437 16.90 -6.71 -26.69
C LEU A 437 17.69 -6.82 -28.01
N THR A 438 17.74 -5.76 -28.83
CA THR A 438 18.51 -5.78 -30.08
C THR A 438 20.01 -5.93 -29.86
N GLU A 439 20.54 -5.50 -28.71
CA GLU A 439 21.95 -5.68 -28.34
C GLU A 439 22.31 -7.17 -28.16
N TYR A 440 21.33 -8.03 -27.86
CA TYR A 440 21.53 -9.47 -27.71
C TYR A 440 21.61 -10.22 -29.04
N ASN A 441 21.23 -9.60 -30.17
CA ASN A 441 21.31 -10.19 -31.51
C ASN A 441 22.73 -10.60 -31.90
N ILE A 442 23.76 -9.99 -31.30
CA ILE A 442 25.16 -10.32 -31.54
C ILE A 442 25.49 -11.73 -31.00
N PHE A 443 24.83 -12.15 -29.92
CA PHE A 443 25.10 -13.41 -29.23
C PHE A 443 24.28 -14.59 -29.76
N PHE A 444 23.11 -14.34 -30.34
CA PHE A 444 22.20 -15.38 -30.82
C PHE A 444 21.71 -15.11 -32.25
N LYS A 445 22.64 -15.17 -33.21
CA LYS A 445 22.37 -14.85 -34.63
C LYS A 445 21.43 -15.86 -35.29
N GLU A 446 21.36 -17.07 -34.75
CA GLU A 446 20.52 -18.18 -35.17
C GLU A 446 19.01 -17.88 -35.12
N PHE A 447 18.53 -17.11 -34.15
CA PHE A 447 17.10 -16.78 -34.05
C PHE A 447 16.60 -15.85 -35.17
N ASN A 448 17.49 -15.14 -35.87
CA ASN A 448 17.12 -14.30 -37.01
C ASN A 448 16.86 -15.10 -38.30
N GLN A 449 17.27 -16.37 -38.36
CA GLN A 449 17.11 -17.21 -39.56
C GLN A 449 15.76 -17.94 -39.59
N GLN A 450 15.20 -18.28 -38.43
CA GLN A 450 13.90 -19.00 -38.33
C GLN A 450 12.70 -18.17 -38.84
N ASN A 451 12.74 -16.84 -38.71
CA ASN A 451 11.63 -15.97 -39.14
C ASN A 451 11.42 -15.91 -40.67
N GLN A 452 12.36 -16.42 -41.49
CA GLN A 452 12.19 -16.46 -42.95
C GLN A 452 11.50 -17.73 -43.44
N ILE A 453 11.40 -18.78 -42.63
CA ILE A 453 10.80 -20.06 -43.06
C ILE A 453 9.27 -20.03 -42.98
N CYS A 454 8.69 -19.33 -41.99
CA CYS A 454 7.23 -19.24 -41.83
C CYS A 454 6.53 -18.22 -42.75
N THR A 455 7.26 -17.39 -43.49
CA THR A 455 6.67 -16.38 -44.39
C THR A 455 6.30 -16.90 -45.78
N ALA A 456 6.60 -18.16 -46.12
CA ALA A 456 6.38 -18.70 -47.47
C ALA A 456 4.98 -19.31 -47.72
N GLU A 457 4.12 -19.47 -46.71
CA GLU A 457 2.78 -20.08 -46.88
C GLU A 457 1.61 -19.21 -46.35
N SER A 458 1.69 -17.89 -46.52
CA SER A 458 0.50 -17.05 -46.32
C SER A 458 0.28 -16.07 -47.47
N SER A 459 -0.01 -16.59 -48.66
CA SER A 459 -0.64 -15.80 -49.72
C SER A 459 -2.17 -15.80 -49.50
N THR A 460 -2.62 -14.70 -48.91
CA THR A 460 -3.93 -14.03 -49.09
C THR A 460 -4.99 -14.71 -49.97
N GLU A 461 -6.09 -15.13 -49.36
CA GLU A 461 -7.43 -14.98 -49.94
C GLU A 461 -8.35 -14.30 -48.93
N LYS A 462 -8.85 -13.11 -49.31
CA LYS A 462 -9.93 -12.42 -48.63
C LYS A 462 -11.24 -13.10 -49.02
N LEU A 463 -12.05 -13.54 -48.05
CA LEU A 463 -13.49 -13.61 -48.26
C LEU A 463 -14.26 -13.26 -46.99
N THR A 464 -15.32 -12.51 -47.22
CA THR A 464 -16.23 -11.82 -46.32
C THR A 464 -17.09 -12.74 -45.45
N ASP A 465 -17.44 -12.19 -44.30
CA ASP A 465 -18.37 -12.67 -43.26
C ASP A 465 -19.76 -13.06 -43.80
N THR A 466 -20.29 -14.21 -43.38
CA THR A 466 -21.74 -14.41 -43.09
C THR A 466 -22.00 -15.77 -42.39
N THR A 467 -22.43 -15.65 -41.13
CA THR A 467 -23.39 -16.47 -40.35
C THR A 467 -23.76 -17.90 -40.78
N ASP A 468 -23.73 -18.79 -39.77
CA ASP A 468 -24.78 -19.73 -39.33
C ASP A 468 -24.53 -21.26 -39.34
N THR A 469 -24.64 -21.81 -38.11
CA THR A 469 -25.23 -23.10 -37.68
C THR A 469 -24.65 -24.46 -38.14
N LYS A 470 -24.15 -25.22 -37.15
CA LYS A 470 -24.41 -26.65 -36.82
C LYS A 470 -24.20 -27.79 -37.85
N VAL A 471 -23.69 -28.90 -37.28
CA VAL A 471 -23.92 -30.34 -37.60
C VAL A 471 -22.84 -31.07 -38.43
N SER A 472 -22.14 -31.97 -37.72
CA SER A 472 -21.84 -33.39 -38.03
C SER A 472 -21.92 -33.88 -39.49
N GLY A 473 -20.89 -34.63 -39.91
CA GLY A 473 -21.09 -35.67 -40.94
C GLY A 473 -19.84 -36.15 -41.66
N ASN A 474 -19.45 -37.40 -41.40
CA ASN A 474 -18.53 -38.20 -42.20
C ASN A 474 -18.84 -38.17 -43.71
N LYS A 475 -17.81 -38.21 -44.57
CA LYS A 475 -17.61 -39.24 -45.61
C LYS A 475 -16.40 -38.95 -46.52
N THR A 476 -15.46 -39.90 -46.48
CA THR A 476 -14.71 -40.49 -47.60
C THR A 476 -15.07 -40.04 -49.02
N LYS A 477 -14.06 -39.68 -49.82
CA LYS A 477 -13.97 -40.10 -51.23
C LYS A 477 -12.52 -40.17 -51.72
N THR A 478 -12.11 -41.41 -51.93
CA THR A 478 -10.94 -41.93 -52.60
C THR A 478 -10.89 -41.50 -54.07
N PHE A 479 -9.70 -41.20 -54.60
CA PHE A 479 -9.31 -41.59 -55.96
C PHE A 479 -7.82 -41.93 -55.99
N ALA A 480 -7.56 -43.24 -56.14
CA ALA A 480 -6.37 -43.82 -56.73
C ALA A 480 -6.38 -43.53 -58.26
N LYS A 481 -5.33 -43.64 -59.09
CA LYS A 481 -4.05 -44.35 -59.06
C LYS A 481 -3.25 -43.94 -60.33
N ASP A 482 -1.92 -43.84 -60.23
CA ASP A 482 -0.87 -44.32 -61.17
C ASP A 482 -0.71 -43.75 -62.63
N PRO A 483 0.46 -43.91 -63.33
CA PRO A 483 1.79 -43.35 -63.02
C PRO A 483 2.67 -42.99 -64.29
N ILE A 484 3.93 -42.58 -64.06
CA ILE A 484 5.14 -42.59 -64.97
C ILE A 484 5.18 -41.59 -66.15
N LYS A 485 6.14 -40.66 -66.16
CA LYS A 485 7.40 -40.75 -66.95
C LYS A 485 8.37 -39.58 -66.69
N ASP A 486 9.65 -39.93 -66.75
CA ASP A 486 10.87 -39.13 -66.54
C ASP A 486 10.96 -37.81 -67.31
N GLU A 487 11.60 -36.81 -66.70
CA GLU A 487 12.66 -36.08 -67.40
C GLU A 487 13.67 -35.47 -66.43
N ALA A 488 14.95 -35.75 -66.71
CA ALA A 488 16.10 -35.32 -65.96
C ALA A 488 16.46 -33.86 -66.24
N ALA A 489 16.71 -33.08 -65.20
CA ALA A 489 17.47 -31.82 -65.29
C ALA A 489 18.57 -31.81 -64.24
N LYS A 490 19.81 -31.83 -64.74
CA LYS A 490 21.06 -31.78 -63.99
C LYS A 490 21.27 -30.43 -63.31
N SER A 491 21.72 -30.53 -62.06
CA SER A 491 22.76 -29.71 -61.40
C SER A 491 22.69 -28.18 -61.51
N GLN A 492 22.54 -27.53 -60.36
CA GLN A 492 23.52 -26.54 -59.93
C GLN A 492 23.66 -26.57 -58.40
N THR A 493 24.79 -27.13 -57.98
CA THR A 493 25.35 -27.09 -56.63
C THR A 493 25.75 -25.66 -56.30
N THR A 494 25.20 -25.11 -55.23
CA THR A 494 25.82 -24.03 -54.46
C THR A 494 26.01 -24.53 -53.03
N ASN A 495 27.28 -24.56 -52.63
CA ASN A 495 27.77 -25.08 -51.36
C ASN A 495 27.13 -24.37 -50.16
N ASN A 496 26.50 -25.14 -49.27
CA ASN A 496 26.27 -24.77 -47.88
C ASN A 496 26.73 -25.94 -47.00
N ASP A 497 28.04 -25.97 -46.70
CA ASP A 497 28.68 -26.92 -45.77
C ASP A 497 28.39 -26.55 -44.30
N THR A 498 27.10 -26.43 -43.98
CA THR A 498 26.57 -26.26 -42.61
C THR A 498 25.36 -27.16 -42.38
N ALA A 499 25.31 -28.33 -43.03
CA ALA A 499 24.41 -29.38 -42.59
C ALA A 499 24.89 -29.86 -41.20
N ILE A 500 24.10 -29.59 -40.17
CA ILE A 500 24.36 -30.05 -38.81
C ILE A 500 24.46 -31.59 -38.88
N LYS A 501 25.64 -32.16 -38.61
CA LYS A 501 25.94 -33.62 -38.65
C LYS A 501 24.97 -34.51 -37.86
N ILE A 502 24.09 -33.90 -37.04
CA ILE A 502 23.03 -34.58 -36.28
C ILE A 502 21.97 -35.18 -37.22
N PHE A 503 21.79 -34.63 -38.43
CA PHE A 503 20.82 -35.13 -39.42
C PHE A 503 21.34 -36.26 -40.31
N ASP A 504 22.63 -36.60 -40.22
CA ASP A 504 23.20 -37.70 -41.01
C ASP A 504 22.52 -39.03 -40.62
N ASN A 505 22.12 -39.81 -41.62
CA ASN A 505 21.36 -41.08 -41.51
C ASN A 505 19.89 -40.97 -41.04
N MET A 506 19.22 -39.84 -41.21
CA MET A 506 17.76 -39.77 -41.00
C MET A 506 16.99 -40.35 -42.20
N CYS A 507 16.06 -41.25 -41.93
CA CYS A 507 15.15 -41.78 -42.95
C CYS A 507 14.13 -40.72 -43.32
N SER A 508 13.87 -40.54 -44.62
CA SER A 508 12.92 -39.54 -45.15
C SER A 508 11.44 -39.83 -44.82
N SER A 509 11.15 -40.93 -44.12
CA SER A 509 9.80 -41.34 -43.73
C SER A 509 9.46 -41.11 -42.26
N LEU A 510 10.31 -40.42 -41.49
CA LEU A 510 10.07 -40.14 -40.08
C LEU A 510 9.05 -39.00 -39.93
N THR A 511 8.16 -39.10 -38.94
CA THR A 511 7.34 -37.95 -38.53
C THR A 511 8.20 -36.93 -37.79
N ASP A 512 7.77 -35.67 -37.73
CA ASP A 512 8.49 -34.60 -37.01
C ASP A 512 8.76 -34.98 -35.54
N GLN A 513 7.80 -35.67 -34.90
CA GLN A 513 7.95 -36.18 -33.53
C GLN A 513 9.07 -37.21 -33.42
N GLN A 514 9.12 -38.17 -34.36
CA GLN A 514 10.15 -39.20 -34.38
C GLN A 514 11.52 -38.61 -34.71
N ALA A 515 11.57 -37.66 -35.63
CA ALA A 515 12.79 -36.91 -35.95
C ALA A 515 13.31 -36.17 -34.71
N TYR A 516 12.43 -35.46 -33.97
CA TYR A 516 12.80 -34.79 -32.72
C TYR A 516 13.34 -35.75 -31.67
N CYS A 517 12.70 -36.91 -31.45
CA CYS A 517 13.20 -37.95 -30.53
C CYS A 517 14.61 -38.44 -30.91
N VAL A 518 14.86 -38.69 -32.20
CA VAL A 518 16.17 -39.14 -32.69
C VAL A 518 17.22 -38.04 -32.54
N ILE A 519 16.89 -36.80 -32.89
CA ILE A 519 17.77 -35.62 -32.75
C ILE A 519 18.14 -35.44 -31.28
N ALA A 520 17.15 -35.34 -30.40
CA ALA A 520 17.34 -35.12 -28.97
C ALA A 520 18.19 -36.21 -28.32
N SER A 521 18.05 -37.46 -28.76
CA SER A 521 18.87 -38.60 -28.29
C SER A 521 20.35 -38.49 -28.67
N ARG A 522 20.66 -37.76 -29.75
CA ARG A 522 22.04 -37.52 -30.24
C ARG A 522 22.68 -36.29 -29.60
N VAL A 523 21.89 -35.42 -28.95
CA VAL A 523 22.40 -34.20 -28.30
C VAL A 523 23.17 -34.56 -27.03
N LYS A 524 24.39 -34.05 -26.92
CA LYS A 524 25.20 -34.17 -25.70
C LYS A 524 24.90 -33.00 -24.76
N SER A 525 24.29 -33.29 -23.62
CA SER A 525 24.03 -32.32 -22.56
C SER A 525 24.95 -32.56 -21.35
N VAL A 526 25.17 -31.53 -20.54
CA VAL A 526 26.01 -31.61 -19.32
C VAL A 526 25.34 -32.47 -18.24
N ILE A 527 24.00 -32.38 -18.15
CA ILE A 527 23.17 -33.32 -17.39
C ILE A 527 22.35 -34.08 -18.43
N GLY A 528 22.56 -35.39 -18.53
CA GLY A 528 21.91 -36.24 -19.54
C GLY A 528 20.39 -36.13 -19.48
N PHE A 529 19.76 -35.91 -20.63
CA PHE A 529 18.30 -35.96 -20.76
C PHE A 529 17.80 -37.40 -20.62
N VAL A 530 16.67 -37.58 -19.94
CA VAL A 530 16.00 -38.89 -19.78
C VAL A 530 14.70 -39.00 -20.55
N LYS A 531 14.21 -37.88 -21.07
CA LYS A 531 13.03 -37.79 -21.94
C LYS A 531 13.09 -36.51 -22.75
N VAL A 532 12.33 -36.45 -23.84
CA VAL A 532 12.18 -35.24 -24.64
C VAL A 532 11.16 -34.27 -24.03
N ALA A 533 11.25 -32.98 -24.34
CA ALA A 533 10.28 -32.00 -23.88
C ALA A 533 8.93 -32.25 -24.55
N TYR A 534 7.86 -32.40 -23.75
CA TYR A 534 6.55 -32.73 -24.29
C TYR A 534 5.98 -31.64 -25.21
N PRO A 535 6.04 -30.33 -24.89
CA PRO A 535 5.54 -29.28 -25.79
C PRO A 535 6.21 -29.33 -27.17
N ASP A 536 7.54 -29.48 -27.22
CA ASP A 536 8.30 -29.57 -28.47
C ASP A 536 7.93 -30.85 -29.25
N LEU A 537 7.75 -31.98 -28.55
CA LEU A 537 7.37 -33.25 -29.17
C LEU A 537 6.01 -33.18 -29.87
N ILE A 538 5.05 -32.43 -29.32
CA ILE A 538 3.70 -32.31 -29.90
C ILE A 538 3.52 -31.07 -30.79
N GLY A 539 4.54 -30.22 -30.92
CA GLY A 539 4.40 -28.92 -31.61
C GLY A 539 3.42 -28.00 -30.89
N GLY A 540 3.45 -28.00 -29.56
CA GLY A 540 2.50 -27.28 -28.71
C GLY A 540 2.70 -25.78 -28.77
N ASP A 541 1.90 -25.09 -29.59
CA ASP A 541 1.83 -23.64 -29.61
C ASP A 541 0.83 -23.10 -28.56
N GLY A 542 1.18 -21.98 -27.95
CA GLY A 542 0.24 -21.23 -27.13
C GLY A 542 -0.92 -20.73 -28.01
N LEU A 543 -2.15 -20.80 -27.50
CA LEU A 543 -3.35 -20.34 -28.21
C LEU A 543 -3.41 -18.81 -28.45
N GLY A 544 -2.31 -18.08 -28.20
CA GLY A 544 -2.19 -16.63 -28.36
C GLY A 544 -3.13 -15.82 -27.45
N LYS A 545 -3.71 -16.46 -26.43
CA LYS A 545 -4.66 -15.86 -25.51
C LYS A 545 -4.12 -15.97 -24.09
N ASP A 546 -4.25 -14.88 -23.35
CA ASP A 546 -3.92 -14.87 -21.93
C ASP A 546 -4.83 -15.86 -21.18
N GLU A 547 -4.23 -16.81 -20.47
CA GLU A 547 -4.98 -17.68 -19.57
C GLU A 547 -5.45 -16.89 -18.35
N PRO A 548 -6.76 -16.91 -18.03
CA PRO A 548 -7.26 -16.19 -16.87
C PRO A 548 -6.70 -16.79 -15.58
N LEU A 549 -6.19 -15.93 -14.69
CA LEU A 549 -5.76 -16.36 -13.36
C LEU A 549 -6.94 -16.90 -12.56
N ASN A 550 -6.67 -17.91 -11.72
CA ASN A 550 -7.68 -18.44 -10.80
C ASN A 550 -8.17 -17.34 -9.84
N ASN A 551 -9.50 -17.32 -9.61
CA ASN A 551 -10.11 -16.46 -8.59
C ASN A 551 -9.50 -16.77 -7.22
N LYS A 552 -8.98 -15.75 -6.54
CA LYS A 552 -8.38 -15.89 -5.21
C LYS A 552 -9.46 -16.04 -4.14
N ASP A 553 -9.66 -17.27 -3.68
CA ASP A 553 -10.51 -17.49 -2.50
C ASP A 553 -9.85 -16.91 -1.24
N ARG A 554 -10.52 -15.93 -0.66
CA ARG A 554 -10.16 -15.27 0.59
C ARG A 554 -9.82 -16.24 1.72
N LYS A 555 -10.59 -17.32 1.90
CA LYS A 555 -10.37 -18.31 2.97
C LYS A 555 -9.05 -19.06 2.75
N ILE A 556 -8.77 -19.42 1.49
CA ILE A 556 -7.52 -20.07 1.10
C ILE A 556 -6.34 -19.12 1.33
N CYS A 557 -6.47 -17.83 0.95
CA CYS A 557 -5.44 -16.83 1.20
C CYS A 557 -5.13 -16.67 2.70
N ARG A 558 -6.16 -16.57 3.55
CA ARG A 558 -5.98 -16.50 5.01
C ARG A 558 -5.29 -17.75 5.56
N SER A 559 -5.75 -18.93 5.15
CA SER A 559 -5.13 -20.20 5.55
C SER A 559 -3.66 -20.24 5.18
N LYS A 560 -3.30 -19.90 3.93
CA LYS A 560 -1.91 -19.82 3.46
C LYS A 560 -1.05 -18.84 4.28
N LEU A 561 -1.59 -17.68 4.64
CA LEU A 561 -0.89 -16.71 5.49
C LEU A 561 -0.59 -17.26 6.89
N LEU A 562 -1.57 -17.93 7.50
CA LEU A 562 -1.41 -18.55 8.82
C LEU A 562 -0.41 -19.71 8.77
N THR A 563 -0.55 -20.61 7.80
CA THR A 563 0.38 -21.73 7.62
C THR A 563 1.80 -21.25 7.36
N CYS A 564 1.99 -20.14 6.62
CA CYS A 564 3.32 -19.54 6.42
C CYS A 564 3.96 -19.10 7.74
N VAL A 565 3.19 -18.44 8.61
CA VAL A 565 3.66 -18.02 9.94
C VAL A 565 3.96 -19.22 10.84
N GLU A 566 3.10 -20.24 10.83
CA GLU A 566 3.29 -21.48 11.60
C GLU A 566 4.58 -22.20 11.20
N ARG A 567 4.84 -22.36 9.89
CA ARG A 567 6.10 -22.93 9.40
C ARG A 567 7.32 -22.09 9.80
N GLY A 568 7.18 -20.77 9.81
CA GLY A 568 8.25 -19.86 10.21
C GLY A 568 8.62 -19.98 11.69
N LEU A 569 7.62 -20.10 12.57
CA LEU A 569 7.80 -20.15 14.03
C LEU A 569 8.09 -21.57 14.56
N HIS A 570 7.54 -22.60 13.91
CA HIS A 570 7.62 -24.01 14.34
C HIS A 570 8.36 -24.90 13.34
N GLY A 571 9.15 -24.32 12.43
CA GLY A 571 9.80 -25.03 11.34
C GLY A 571 10.76 -26.16 11.73
N SER A 572 11.20 -26.23 12.99
CA SER A 572 12.01 -27.36 13.50
C SER A 572 11.21 -28.65 13.71
N THR A 573 9.88 -28.57 13.76
CA THR A 573 8.98 -29.70 14.04
C THR A 573 8.46 -30.35 12.75
N LEU A 574 8.68 -29.71 11.59
CA LEU A 574 8.25 -30.23 10.29
C LEU A 574 9.36 -31.11 9.71
N VAL A 575 9.05 -32.40 9.55
CA VAL A 575 9.90 -33.34 8.81
C VAL A 575 9.85 -32.92 7.34
N GLN A 576 10.96 -32.38 6.85
CA GLN A 576 11.13 -32.01 5.46
C GLN A 576 11.55 -33.25 4.67
N GLU A 577 10.70 -33.72 3.76
CA GLU A 577 11.02 -34.83 2.87
C GLU A 577 11.51 -34.27 1.54
N VAL A 578 12.73 -34.64 1.14
CA VAL A 578 13.26 -34.28 -0.18
C VAL A 578 12.63 -35.22 -1.20
N VAL A 579 11.76 -34.69 -2.05
CA VAL A 579 11.03 -35.48 -3.07
C VAL A 579 11.71 -35.45 -4.43
N TYR A 580 12.61 -34.49 -4.63
CA TYR A 580 13.44 -34.39 -5.83
C TYR A 580 14.73 -33.65 -5.51
N ASP A 581 15.86 -34.18 -5.98
CA ASP A 581 17.18 -33.58 -5.83
C ASP A 581 17.98 -33.77 -7.12
N LEU A 582 18.15 -32.68 -7.88
CA LEU A 582 18.89 -32.69 -9.15
C LEU A 582 20.36 -33.06 -8.93
N ASP A 583 20.97 -32.66 -7.80
CA ASP A 583 22.37 -32.96 -7.50
C ASP A 583 22.57 -34.46 -7.29
N ALA A 584 21.64 -35.11 -6.58
CA ALA A 584 21.65 -36.57 -6.39
C ALA A 584 21.49 -37.32 -7.72
N VAL A 585 20.50 -36.92 -8.54
CA VAL A 585 20.20 -37.57 -9.82
C VAL A 585 21.28 -37.31 -10.87
N ALA A 586 21.96 -36.16 -10.84
CA ALA A 586 23.10 -35.90 -11.71
C ALA A 586 24.32 -36.74 -11.32
N SER A 587 24.52 -37.00 -10.03
CA SER A 587 25.65 -37.79 -9.51
C SER A 587 25.47 -39.31 -9.71
N SER A 588 24.23 -39.80 -9.78
CA SER A 588 23.92 -41.23 -9.94
C SER A 588 24.07 -41.76 -11.37
N ASN A 589 24.20 -40.89 -12.38
CA ASN A 589 24.23 -41.29 -13.81
C ASN A 589 25.57 -41.92 -14.27
N GLY A 590 26.40 -42.41 -13.33
CA GLY A 590 27.63 -43.14 -13.66
C GLY A 590 27.39 -44.58 -14.15
N ASP A 591 26.30 -45.24 -13.73
CA ASP A 591 26.26 -46.72 -13.77
C ASP A 591 25.06 -47.36 -14.49
N GLU A 592 24.06 -46.61 -14.98
CA GLU A 592 22.96 -47.19 -15.76
C GLU A 592 23.09 -46.88 -17.26
N GLN A 593 23.91 -47.69 -17.95
CA GLN A 593 23.87 -47.82 -19.40
C GLN A 593 22.53 -48.45 -19.82
N THR A 594 21.51 -47.62 -20.03
CA THR A 594 20.37 -48.01 -20.85
C THR A 594 20.87 -48.39 -22.24
N SER A 595 20.52 -49.61 -22.66
CA SER A 595 20.77 -50.18 -23.98
C SER A 595 20.69 -49.14 -25.11
N ALA A 596 21.71 -49.14 -25.99
CA ALA A 596 21.97 -48.15 -27.03
C ALA A 596 20.85 -47.92 -28.09
N ASP A 597 19.73 -48.66 -28.01
CA ASP A 597 18.67 -48.65 -29.02
C ASP A 597 17.36 -47.95 -28.59
N ASN A 598 17.25 -47.46 -27.35
CA ASN A 598 16.06 -46.71 -26.93
C ASN A 598 16.27 -45.20 -27.12
N HIS A 599 15.73 -44.65 -28.20
CA HIS A 599 15.61 -43.19 -28.36
C HIS A 599 14.81 -42.58 -27.21
N LEU A 600 15.22 -41.39 -26.77
CA LEU A 600 14.46 -40.56 -25.83
C LEU A 600 13.05 -40.31 -26.39
N CYS A 601 12.04 -40.56 -25.58
CA CYS A 601 10.63 -40.28 -25.87
C CYS A 601 9.96 -39.69 -24.63
N ASN A 602 8.74 -39.18 -24.76
CA ASN A 602 7.96 -38.67 -23.64
C ASN A 602 6.53 -39.25 -23.69
N TRP A 603 6.12 -39.88 -22.59
CA TRP A 603 4.79 -40.50 -22.42
C TRP A 603 4.02 -39.90 -21.24
N ASP A 604 4.37 -38.68 -20.82
CA ASP A 604 3.77 -38.03 -19.65
C ASP A 604 2.26 -37.85 -19.79
N GLU A 605 1.74 -37.69 -21.01
CA GLU A 605 0.30 -37.65 -21.31
C GLU A 605 -0.47 -38.85 -20.73
N ASN A 606 0.16 -40.04 -20.72
CA ASN A 606 -0.44 -41.25 -20.20
C ASN A 606 -0.59 -41.20 -18.66
N ARG A 607 0.07 -40.26 -18.00
CA ARG A 607 0.07 -40.03 -16.55
C ARG A 607 -0.80 -38.83 -16.16
N ILE A 608 -1.07 -37.90 -17.08
CA ILE A 608 -1.90 -36.72 -16.81
C ILE A 608 -3.30 -37.15 -16.33
N GLY A 609 -3.78 -36.54 -15.26
CA GLY A 609 -5.10 -36.83 -14.68
C GLY A 609 -5.21 -38.15 -13.90
N LYS A 610 -4.17 -39.00 -13.88
CA LYS A 610 -4.16 -40.25 -13.12
C LYS A 610 -3.50 -40.05 -11.76
N ARG A 611 -4.20 -40.41 -10.69
CA ARG A 611 -3.64 -40.38 -9.33
C ARG A 611 -2.77 -41.62 -9.13
N CYS A 612 -1.47 -41.44 -8.90
CA CYS A 612 -0.58 -42.54 -8.55
C CYS A 612 -0.95 -43.09 -7.17
N SER A 613 -1.20 -44.40 -7.07
CA SER A 613 -1.59 -45.08 -5.84
C SER A 613 -0.45 -45.18 -4.83
N ASP A 614 0.79 -45.21 -5.32
CA ASP A 614 1.96 -45.66 -4.58
C ASP A 614 2.67 -44.52 -3.83
N THR A 615 2.42 -43.27 -4.21
CA THR A 615 3.06 -42.10 -3.60
C THR A 615 2.11 -40.91 -3.53
N LYS A 616 2.16 -40.15 -2.43
CA LYS A 616 1.45 -38.86 -2.28
C LYS A 616 2.22 -37.66 -2.86
N GLN A 617 3.33 -37.91 -3.54
CA GLN A 617 4.28 -36.91 -4.03
C GLN A 617 4.00 -36.53 -5.49
N LEU A 618 4.32 -35.28 -5.83
CA LEU A 618 4.34 -34.86 -7.23
C LEU A 618 5.55 -35.48 -7.92
N HIS A 619 5.29 -36.22 -8.99
CA HIS A 619 6.33 -36.76 -9.84
C HIS A 619 6.61 -35.79 -10.98
N PHE A 620 7.83 -35.31 -11.08
CA PHE A 620 8.29 -34.48 -12.18
C PHE A 620 9.78 -34.73 -12.39
N GLU A 621 10.29 -34.28 -13.52
CA GLU A 621 11.69 -34.39 -13.90
C GLU A 621 12.17 -33.00 -14.31
N SER A 622 13.29 -32.54 -13.77
CA SER A 622 13.84 -31.21 -14.04
C SER A 622 15.15 -31.23 -14.83
N ARG A 623 15.64 -32.40 -15.25
CA ARG A 623 16.76 -32.54 -16.18
C ARG A 623 16.36 -32.16 -17.61
N PHE A 624 16.13 -30.87 -17.84
CA PHE A 624 15.94 -30.27 -19.16
C PHE A 624 16.67 -28.92 -19.21
N GLU A 625 17.01 -28.45 -20.42
CA GLU A 625 17.95 -27.34 -20.63
C GLU A 625 17.50 -26.00 -20.01
N SER A 626 16.19 -25.81 -19.81
CA SER A 626 15.57 -24.65 -19.17
C SER A 626 15.09 -24.90 -17.72
N GLY A 627 15.47 -26.04 -17.12
CA GLY A 627 15.00 -26.46 -15.80
C GLY A 627 15.63 -25.69 -14.64
N ASN A 628 14.87 -24.79 -14.01
CA ASN A 628 15.32 -24.01 -12.84
C ASN A 628 15.10 -24.72 -11.49
N LEU A 629 14.55 -25.94 -11.49
CA LEU A 629 14.12 -26.63 -10.27
C LEU A 629 15.19 -27.61 -9.78
N ARG A 630 16.02 -27.14 -8.85
CA ARG A 630 17.16 -27.92 -8.36
C ARG A 630 16.82 -28.90 -7.25
N LYS A 631 15.91 -28.53 -6.35
CA LYS A 631 15.50 -29.37 -5.21
C LYS A 631 14.05 -29.08 -4.85
N VAL A 632 13.29 -30.12 -4.53
CA VAL A 632 11.92 -29.99 -4.04
C VAL A 632 11.77 -30.71 -2.72
N ILE A 633 11.15 -30.00 -1.79
CA ILE A 633 10.96 -30.43 -0.42
C ILE A 633 9.46 -30.38 -0.16
N GLN A 634 8.91 -31.54 0.18
CA GLN A 634 7.56 -31.61 0.69
C GLN A 634 7.59 -31.22 2.17
N ALA A 635 6.78 -30.23 2.51
CA ALA A 635 6.71 -29.60 3.84
C ALA A 635 5.30 -29.67 4.40
#